data_AF-A0A352Y309-F1
#
_entry.id   AF-A0A352Y309-F1
#
_cell.length_a   1.000
_cell.length_b   1.000
_cell.length_c   1.000
_cell.angle_alpha   90.00
_cell.angle_beta   90.00
_cell.angle_gamma   90.00
#
_symmetry.space_group_name_H-M   'P 1'
#
loop_
_entity.id
_entity.type
_entity.pdbx_description
1 polymer ?
#
loop_
_entity_poly.entity_id
_entity_poly.type
_entity_poly.pdbx_seq_one_letter_code
_entity_poly.pdbx_strand_id
1 'polypeptide(L)' 'MCNQSVGLIQRAIEFAGITTVSISLLREITEKIRPPRALFVPFPLGYPLGEPHNPDLQLRIMRA' A
#
# COMPACT_ATOMS: atom_id res chain seq x y z
N MET A 1 -4.22 12.94 1.44
CA MET A 1 -4.31 12.37 0.08
C MET A 1 -5.32 11.23 0.09
N CYS A 2 -6.19 11.09 -0.92
CA CYS A 2 -7.15 9.99 -0.98
C CYS A 2 -6.60 8.80 -1.78
N ASN A 3 -7.18 7.62 -1.59
CA ASN A 3 -6.74 6.39 -2.25
C ASN A 3 -6.74 6.52 -3.79
N GLN A 4 -7.72 7.23 -4.36
CA GLN A 4 -7.80 7.45 -5.81
C GLN A 4 -6.62 8.28 -6.33
N SER A 5 -6.31 9.40 -5.68
CA SER A 5 -5.17 10.24 -6.06
C SER A 5 -3.86 9.46 -5.96
N VAL A 6 -3.68 8.66 -4.90
CA VAL A 6 -2.46 7.85 -4.73
C VAL A 6 -2.35 6.78 -5.82
N GLY A 7 -3.46 6.14 -6.22
CA GLY A 7 -3.46 5.18 -7.32
C GLY A 7 -3.06 5.78 -8.67
N LEU A 8 -3.50 7.02 -8.96
CA LEU A 8 -3.09 7.76 -10.16
C LEU A 8 -1.60 8.12 -10.13
N ILE A 9 -1.11 8.62 -8.98
CA ILE A 9 0.30 8.93 -8.78
C ILE A 9 1.16 7.67 -8.99
N GLN A 10 0.74 6.55 -8.40
CA GLN A 10 1.42 5.27 -8.54
C GLN A 10 1.56 4.89 -10.02
N ARG A 11 0.47 4.97 -10.79
CA ARG A 11 0.49 4.68 -12.24
C ARG A 11 1.41 5.62 -13.01
N ALA A 12 1.43 6.91 -12.68
CA ALA A 12 2.29 7.88 -13.35
C ALA A 12 3.79 7.60 -13.09
N ILE A 13 4.14 7.23 -11.86
CA ILE A 13 5.52 6.88 -11.47
C ILE A 13 5.98 5.59 -12.19
N GLU A 14 5.10 4.59 -12.27
CA GLU A 14 5.35 3.34 -13.00
C GLU A 14 5.56 3.56 -14.49
N PHE A 15 4.77 4.45 -15.10
CA PHE A 15 4.92 4.83 -16.50
C PHE A 15 6.28 5.48 -16.78
N ALA A 16 6.87 6.16 -15.78
CA ALA A 16 8.22 6.72 -15.86
C ALA A 16 9.34 5.68 -15.62
N GLY A 17 9.00 4.40 -15.47
CA GLY A 17 9.97 3.31 -15.27
C GLY A 17 10.41 3.10 -13.82
N ILE A 18 9.74 3.74 -12.86
CA ILE A 18 10.04 3.57 -11.43
C ILE A 18 8.99 2.64 -10.82
N THR A 19 9.44 1.48 -10.32
CA THR A 19 8.57 0.50 -9.68
C THR A 19 8.06 1.00 -8.33
N THR A 20 6.78 0.76 -8.07
CA THR A 20 6.06 1.19 -6.87
C THR A 20 5.14 0.09 -6.34
N VAL A 21 4.84 0.18 -5.05
CA VAL A 21 3.82 -0.63 -4.37
C VAL A 21 3.14 0.23 -3.31
N SER A 22 1.85 0.00 -3.08
CA SER A 22 1.12 0.61 -1.98
C SER A 22 0.73 -0.43 -0.92
N ILE A 23 0.77 -0.05 0.35
CA ILE A 23 0.21 -0.86 1.44
C ILE A 23 -1.21 -0.33 1.70
N SER A 24 -2.21 -1.21 1.57
CA SER A 24 -3.62 -0.87 1.70
C SER A 24 -4.26 -1.47 2.94
N LEU A 25 -5.07 -0.65 3.60
CA LEU A 25 -5.89 -1.00 4.76
C LEU A 25 -7.37 -1.16 4.40
N LEU A 26 -7.78 -0.76 3.19
CA LEU A 26 -9.16 -0.80 2.73
C LEU A 26 -9.24 -1.57 1.41
N ARG A 27 -9.39 -2.89 1.51
CA ARG A 27 -9.40 -3.81 0.37
C ARG A 27 -10.41 -3.39 -0.70
N GLU A 28 -11.65 -3.14 -0.31
CA GLU A 28 -12.74 -2.78 -1.22
C GLU A 28 -12.46 -1.51 -2.03
N ILE A 29 -11.79 -0.53 -1.41
CA ILE A 29 -11.43 0.73 -2.07
C ILE A 29 -10.26 0.49 -3.04
N THR A 30 -9.25 -0.29 -2.64
CA THR A 30 -8.13 -0.66 -3.50
C THR A 30 -8.56 -1.46 -4.71
N GLU A 31 -9.48 -2.41 -4.54
CA GLU A 31 -10.05 -3.21 -5.63
C GLU A 31 -10.81 -2.34 -6.65
N LYS A 32 -11.47 -1.27 -6.22
CA LYS A 32 -12.10 -0.30 -7.13
C LYS A 32 -11.08 0.53 -7.91
N ILE A 33 -10.03 0.99 -7.23
CA ILE A 33 -9.00 1.88 -7.81
C ILE A 33 -8.07 1.12 -8.76
N ARG A 34 -7.76 -0.15 -8.47
CA ARG A 34 -6.88 -1.00 -9.28
C ARG A 34 -5.50 -0.36 -9.52
N PRO A 35 -4.74 0.02 -8.46
CA PRO A 35 -3.38 0.51 -8.64
C PRO A 35 -2.48 -0.58 -9.24
N PRO A 36 -1.33 -0.22 -9.84
CA PRO A 36 -0.41 -1.18 -10.46
C PRO A 36 -0.06 -2.38 -9.57
N ARG A 37 0.22 -2.13 -8.29
CA ARG A 37 0.55 -3.13 -7.26
C ARG A 37 0.09 -2.63 -5.89
N ALA A 38 -0.50 -3.51 -5.09
CA ALA A 38 -0.85 -3.21 -3.71
C ALA A 38 -0.76 -4.46 -2.82
N LEU A 39 -0.24 -4.29 -1.60
CA LEU A 39 -0.30 -5.28 -0.54
C LEU A 39 -1.45 -4.92 0.40
N PHE A 40 -2.42 -5.82 0.56
CA PHE A 40 -3.45 -5.66 1.58
C PHE A 40 -2.96 -6.22 2.91
N VAL A 41 -3.15 -5.46 3.99
CA VAL A 41 -2.80 -5.89 5.35
C VAL A 41 -4.02 -5.77 6.29
N PRO A 42 -4.23 -6.72 7.21
CA PRO A 42 -5.42 -6.77 8.05
C PRO A 42 -5.28 -5.88 9.31
N PHE A 43 -4.75 -4.67 9.16
CA PHE A 43 -4.55 -3.73 10.27
C PHE A 43 -5.58 -2.60 10.26
N PRO A 44 -5.88 -1.99 11.43
CA PRO A 44 -6.72 -0.80 11.51
C PRO A 44 -6.14 0.37 10.70
N LEU A 45 -7.05 1.26 10.27
CA LEU A 45 -6.68 2.52 9.63
C LEU A 45 -5.68 3.31 10.50
N GLY A 46 -4.64 3.84 9.87
CA GLY A 46 -3.56 4.57 10.54
C GLY A 46 -2.39 3.69 10.96
N TYR A 47 -2.48 2.36 10.78
CA TYR A 47 -1.49 1.43 11.30
C TYR A 47 -0.99 0.37 10.31
N PRO A 48 -0.48 0.77 9.12
CA PRO A 48 -0.22 -0.15 8.02
C PRO A 48 0.91 -1.15 8.24
N LEU A 49 1.77 -0.93 9.24
CA LEU A 49 2.92 -1.78 9.51
C LEU A 49 2.79 -2.65 10.78
N GLY A 50 1.62 -2.69 11.42
CA GLY A 50 1.46 -3.46 12.67
C GLY A 50 2.34 -2.92 13.81
N GLU A 51 2.31 -3.53 15.00
CA GLU A 51 2.67 -2.98 16.34
C GLU A 51 3.94 -2.08 16.42
N PRO A 52 3.93 -1.00 17.25
CA PRO A 52 5.05 -0.07 17.22
C PRO A 52 6.23 -0.75 17.88
N HIS A 53 7.44 -0.44 17.42
CA HIS A 53 8.66 -1.07 17.91
C HIS A 53 8.73 -2.60 17.71
N ASN A 54 7.98 -3.15 16.73
CA ASN A 54 8.07 -4.56 16.33
C ASN A 54 8.76 -4.69 14.95
N PRO A 55 10.10 -4.57 14.87
CA PRO A 55 10.82 -4.53 13.59
C PRO A 55 10.68 -5.82 12.79
N ASP A 56 10.56 -6.97 13.45
CA ASP A 56 10.40 -8.27 12.79
C ASP A 56 9.07 -8.35 12.01
N LEU A 57 7.98 -7.88 12.60
CA LEU A 57 6.68 -7.80 11.92
C LEU A 57 6.74 -6.81 10.75
N GLN A 58 7.31 -5.63 10.97
CA GLN A 58 7.40 -4.57 9.96
C GLN A 58 8.21 -5.03 8.74
N LEU A 59 9.34 -5.70 8.97
CA LEU A 59 10.17 -6.28 7.91
C LEU A 59 9.46 -7.41 7.18
N ARG A 60 8.70 -8.26 7.88
CA ARG A 60 7.88 -9.30 7.25
C ARG A 60 6.83 -8.70 6.32
N ILE A 61 6.17 -7.60 6.71
CA ILE A 61 5.18 -6.91 5.87
C ILE A 61 5.86 -6.31 4.63
N MET A 62 7.01 -5.65 4.80
CA MET A 62 7.73 -5.03 3.66
C MET A 62 8.29 -6.05 2.65
N ARG A 63 8.45 -7.31 3.04
CA ARG A 63 8.99 -8.39 2.20
C ARG A 63 7.91 -9.30 1.59
N ALA A 64 6.63 -9.09 1.93
CA ALA A 64 5.51 -9.87 1.41
C ALA A 64 5.16 -9.45 -0.03
#